data_AF-A0A2J7QP07-F1
#
_entry.id   AF-A0A2J7QP07-F1
#
_cell.length_a   1.000
_cell.length_b   1.000
_cell.length_c   1.000
_cell.angle_alpha   90.00
_cell.angle_beta   90.00
_cell.angle_gamma   90.00
#
_symmetry.space_group_name_H-M   'P 1'
#
loop_
_entity.id
_entity.type
_entity.pdbx_description
1 polymer ?
#
loop_
_entity_poly.entity_id
_entity_poly.type
_entity_poly.pdbx_seq_one_letter_code
_entity_poly.pdbx_strand_id
1 'polypeptide(L)'
;ASRVAPVLLVATHPDTSRVPRTSQGNYISSQAERLLKQLTDKFGAVFELHQQVLIVDAHLSSSPGIRAIKSYLADAKQKVLQGVKKWTGFLEGVVNWLPSIRRNSANFPVVPWFTFVDLVHTNVNPLAAEEHMKELMQQLQLMGEVVYIKFQYQDLVCLQPCWLCSNVIGHLLSLDFVANARVTGCYTVDDFQVAFSECEALDVLQVLEALQICTQCDNDGELEFEFPCYNFVETLDGLWDASDPRYHDPDSCYGGVKLKSPRDTFHLIHSIFPRIQVQLRRVVQSIGDPDSDLYQWFEGSKLCSGPIEGLITLEDDREAIEIKVRGPPTSELACFYFVEELLGLIDQVLLEMSPGLPIEKHILSAEQLRLHSDLVHCWPPDQLMECILQPSCLNAKLFNPLTGNYESVLDLVGFGASEVSVIKDMLACDWYTVNKCHKCILL
;
A
#
# COMPACT_ATOMS: atom_id res chain seq x y z
N ALA A 1 20.00 9.18 -0.66
CA ALA A 1 19.89 8.15 -1.70
C ALA A 1 19.50 6.85 -1.04
N SER A 2 18.31 6.32 -1.33
CA SER A 2 17.94 4.96 -0.90
C SER A 2 18.98 4.00 -1.47
N ARG A 3 19.65 3.23 -0.60
CA ARG A 3 20.60 2.22 -1.06
C ARG A 3 19.78 1.09 -1.69
N VAL A 4 20.05 0.81 -2.96
CA VAL A 4 19.52 -0.34 -3.71
C VAL A 4 19.66 -1.58 -2.83
N ALA A 5 18.56 -2.31 -2.61
CA ALA A 5 18.58 -3.47 -1.73
C ALA A 5 19.41 -4.61 -2.36
N PRO A 6 20.38 -5.19 -1.63
CA PRO A 6 21.15 -6.33 -2.12
C PRO A 6 20.31 -7.60 -2.06
N VAL A 7 20.34 -8.39 -3.13
CA VAL A 7 19.54 -9.62 -3.27
C VAL A 7 20.46 -10.80 -3.55
N LEU A 8 20.35 -11.85 -2.73
CA LEU A 8 21.05 -13.11 -2.87
C LEU A 8 20.06 -14.23 -3.23
N LEU A 9 20.28 -14.89 -4.37
CA LEU A 9 19.51 -16.06 -4.74
C LEU A 9 20.13 -17.33 -4.14
N VAL A 10 19.33 -18.05 -3.36
CA VAL A 10 19.72 -19.32 -2.73
C VAL A 10 18.80 -20.43 -3.22
N ALA A 11 19.37 -21.38 -3.96
CA ALA A 11 18.63 -22.58 -4.39
C ALA A 11 18.81 -23.68 -3.34
N THR A 12 17.72 -24.15 -2.75
CA THR A 12 17.73 -25.20 -1.72
C THR A 12 17.28 -26.54 -2.28
N HIS A 13 17.46 -27.62 -1.49
CA HIS A 13 17.06 -28.99 -1.82
C HIS A 13 17.66 -29.59 -3.13
N PRO A 14 18.97 -29.42 -3.39
CA PRO A 14 19.63 -29.99 -4.57
C PRO A 14 19.73 -31.53 -4.52
N ASP A 15 19.63 -32.10 -3.33
CA ASP A 15 19.58 -33.53 -3.03
C ASP A 15 18.30 -34.19 -3.58
N THR A 16 17.15 -33.54 -3.38
CA THR A 16 15.85 -34.05 -3.83
C THR A 16 15.68 -33.88 -5.35
N SER A 17 16.21 -32.78 -5.89
CA SER A 17 16.13 -32.45 -7.32
C SER A 17 17.22 -33.12 -8.17
N ARG A 18 18.06 -33.97 -7.57
CA ARG A 18 19.15 -34.73 -8.22
C ARG A 18 20.08 -33.85 -9.05
N VAL A 19 20.39 -32.65 -8.54
CA VAL A 19 21.25 -31.67 -9.22
C VAL A 19 22.67 -32.25 -9.34
N PRO A 20 23.32 -32.16 -10.52
CA PRO A 20 24.65 -32.70 -10.71
C PRO A 20 25.70 -31.96 -9.89
N ARG A 21 26.76 -32.67 -9.50
CA ARG A 21 27.90 -32.11 -8.77
C ARG A 21 29.16 -32.04 -9.65
N THR A 22 29.98 -31.02 -9.45
CA THR A 22 31.35 -30.97 -9.98
C THR A 22 32.23 -32.00 -9.30
N SER A 23 33.42 -32.21 -9.88
CA SER A 23 34.52 -32.93 -9.24
C SER A 23 34.95 -32.33 -7.89
N GLN A 24 34.67 -31.04 -7.65
CA GLN A 24 34.90 -30.34 -6.39
C GLN A 24 33.73 -30.45 -5.40
N GLY A 25 32.67 -31.19 -5.76
CA GLY A 25 31.49 -31.39 -4.92
C GLY A 25 30.49 -30.23 -4.92
N ASN A 26 30.65 -29.23 -5.80
CA ASN A 26 29.71 -28.11 -5.95
C ASN A 26 28.53 -28.55 -6.80
N TYR A 27 27.31 -28.22 -6.39
CA TYR A 27 26.13 -28.39 -7.24
C TYR A 27 26.15 -27.38 -8.39
N ILE A 28 25.71 -27.80 -9.58
CA ILE A 28 25.53 -26.91 -10.75
C ILE A 28 24.12 -27.07 -11.29
N SER A 29 23.44 -25.94 -11.53
CA SER A 29 22.14 -25.92 -12.20
C SER A 29 22.10 -24.84 -13.29
N SER A 30 22.02 -25.28 -14.56
CA SER A 30 21.84 -24.36 -15.70
C SER A 30 20.48 -23.66 -15.69
N GLN A 31 19.51 -24.17 -14.94
CA GLN A 31 18.21 -23.50 -14.74
C GLN A 31 18.36 -22.33 -13.76
N ALA A 32 19.13 -22.52 -12.69
CA ALA A 32 19.41 -21.45 -11.72
C ALA A 32 20.17 -20.27 -12.37
N GLU A 33 21.17 -20.57 -13.20
CA GLU A 33 21.90 -19.54 -13.95
C GLU A 33 21.00 -18.79 -14.94
N ARG A 34 20.11 -19.50 -15.65
CA ARG A 34 19.12 -18.88 -16.53
C ARG A 34 18.16 -17.98 -15.78
N LEU A 35 17.68 -18.40 -14.60
CA LEU A 35 16.83 -17.59 -13.74
C LEU A 35 17.55 -16.33 -13.27
N LEU A 36 18.81 -16.43 -12.83
CA LEU A 36 19.60 -15.25 -12.44
C LEU A 36 19.74 -14.26 -13.58
N LYS A 37 20.00 -14.73 -14.81
CA LYS A 37 20.04 -13.86 -15.99
C LYS A 37 18.71 -13.15 -16.22
N GLN A 38 17.60 -13.89 -16.21
CA GLN A 38 16.25 -13.31 -16.37
C GLN A 38 15.94 -12.26 -15.30
N LEU A 39 16.27 -12.54 -14.04
CA LEU A 39 16.07 -11.61 -12.93
C LEU A 39 16.99 -10.38 -13.03
N THR A 40 18.21 -10.55 -13.53
CA THR A 40 19.14 -9.44 -13.75
C THR A 40 18.67 -8.53 -14.89
N ASP A 41 18.23 -9.10 -16.00
CA ASP A 41 17.66 -8.36 -17.13
C ASP A 41 16.40 -7.57 -16.71
N LYS A 42 15.58 -8.15 -15.83
CA LYS A 42 14.33 -7.56 -15.38
C LYS A 42 14.48 -6.55 -14.23
N PHE A 43 15.31 -6.86 -13.24
CA PHE A 43 15.37 -6.13 -11.97
C PHE A 43 16.74 -5.54 -11.63
N GLY A 44 17.76 -5.73 -12.47
CA GLY A 44 19.11 -5.22 -12.21
C GLY A 44 19.22 -3.69 -12.16
N ALA A 45 18.21 -2.98 -12.65
CA ALA A 45 18.10 -1.52 -12.50
C ALA A 45 17.56 -1.08 -11.12
N VAL A 46 16.90 -2.00 -10.37
CA VAL A 46 16.18 -1.75 -9.12
C VAL A 46 16.85 -2.39 -7.91
N PHE A 47 17.47 -3.58 -8.09
CA PHE A 47 18.12 -4.36 -7.02
C PHE A 47 19.60 -4.66 -7.34
N GLU A 48 20.43 -4.78 -6.29
CA GLU A 48 21.81 -5.23 -6.42
C GLU A 48 21.84 -6.75 -6.32
N LEU A 49 21.65 -7.42 -7.46
CA LEU A 49 21.66 -8.89 -7.53
C LEU A 49 23.09 -9.44 -7.43
N HIS A 50 23.30 -10.40 -6.52
CA HIS A 50 24.55 -11.14 -6.47
C HIS A 50 24.74 -11.94 -7.77
N GLN A 51 25.95 -11.88 -8.33
CA GLN A 51 26.28 -12.42 -9.66
C GLN A 51 26.29 -13.96 -9.73
N GLN A 52 25.97 -14.65 -8.64
CA GLN A 52 25.94 -16.11 -8.56
C GLN A 52 24.74 -16.58 -7.75
N VAL A 53 24.11 -17.67 -8.19
CA VAL A 53 23.13 -18.40 -7.37
C VAL A 53 23.88 -19.37 -6.47
N LEU A 54 23.64 -19.29 -5.17
CA LEU A 54 24.25 -20.21 -4.21
C LEU A 54 23.35 -21.43 -4.03
N ILE A 55 23.83 -22.60 -4.47
CA ILE A 55 23.09 -23.86 -4.34
C ILE A 55 23.48 -24.54 -3.02
N VAL A 56 22.50 -24.82 -2.18
CA VAL A 56 22.70 -25.25 -0.80
C VAL A 56 21.94 -26.52 -0.46
N ASP A 57 22.71 -27.51 0.00
CA ASP A 57 22.21 -28.69 0.70
C ASP A 57 22.31 -28.47 2.21
N ALA A 58 21.17 -28.28 2.85
CA ALA A 58 21.08 -27.99 4.29
C ALA A 58 21.45 -29.21 5.16
N HIS A 59 21.44 -30.42 4.61
CA HIS A 59 21.88 -31.62 5.34
C HIS A 59 23.40 -31.67 5.52
N LEU A 60 24.14 -30.87 4.73
CA LEU A 60 25.60 -30.82 4.72
C LEU A 60 26.08 -29.44 5.18
N SER A 61 26.21 -29.27 6.50
CA SER A 61 26.58 -27.99 7.16
C SER A 61 27.96 -27.43 6.76
N SER A 62 28.84 -28.27 6.20
CA SER A 62 30.17 -27.90 5.69
C SER A 62 30.25 -27.86 4.16
N SER A 63 29.11 -28.00 3.48
CA SER A 63 29.05 -27.96 2.01
C SER A 63 29.62 -26.64 1.47
N PRO A 64 30.18 -26.66 0.25
CA PRO A 64 30.67 -25.44 -0.40
C PRO A 64 29.62 -24.33 -0.47
N GLY A 65 28.35 -24.68 -0.73
CA GLY A 65 27.24 -23.71 -0.78
C GLY A 65 26.99 -23.01 0.56
N ILE A 66 26.96 -23.75 1.68
CA ILE A 66 26.83 -23.16 3.03
C ILE A 66 28.02 -22.25 3.34
N ARG A 67 29.24 -22.65 2.96
CA ARG A 67 30.43 -21.80 3.15
C ARG A 67 30.36 -20.52 2.32
N ALA A 68 29.87 -20.60 1.08
CA ALA A 68 29.67 -19.43 0.22
C ALA A 68 28.64 -18.46 0.81
N ILE A 69 27.50 -18.95 1.34
CA ILE A 69 26.51 -18.10 2.02
C ILE A 69 27.15 -17.39 3.22
N LYS A 70 27.87 -18.13 4.08
CA LYS A 70 28.52 -17.54 5.26
C LYS A 70 29.51 -16.44 4.87
N SER A 71 30.30 -16.66 3.81
CA SER A 71 31.22 -15.66 3.28
C SER A 71 30.48 -14.43 2.77
N TYR A 72 29.46 -14.62 1.93
CA TYR A 72 28.67 -13.51 1.39
C TYR A 72 28.01 -12.68 2.51
N LEU A 73 27.40 -13.33 3.50
CA LEU A 73 26.76 -12.63 4.63
C LEU A 73 27.79 -11.89 5.49
N ALA A 74 28.99 -12.44 5.69
CA ALA A 74 30.06 -11.75 6.40
C ALA A 74 30.52 -10.48 5.64
N ASP A 75 30.69 -10.58 4.32
CA ASP A 75 31.06 -9.45 3.47
C ASP A 75 29.95 -8.39 3.42
N ALA A 76 28.69 -8.82 3.27
CA ALA A 76 27.52 -7.95 3.31
C ALA A 76 27.41 -7.21 4.65
N LYS A 77 27.62 -7.91 5.77
CA LYS A 77 27.69 -7.30 7.10
C LYS A 77 28.77 -6.21 7.16
N GLN A 78 29.97 -6.46 6.65
CA GLN A 78 31.05 -5.46 6.63
C GLN A 78 30.68 -4.24 5.78
N LYS A 79 30.08 -4.43 4.60
CA LYS A 79 29.59 -3.34 3.74
C LYS A 79 28.53 -2.49 4.42
N VAL A 80 27.59 -3.12 5.14
CA VAL A 80 26.58 -2.40 5.92
C VAL A 80 27.26 -1.57 7.01
N LEU A 81 28.15 -2.17 7.80
CA LEU A 81 28.85 -1.50 8.90
C LEU A 81 29.69 -0.30 8.44
N GLN A 82 30.26 -0.33 7.24
CA GLN A 82 30.97 0.83 6.67
C GLN A 82 30.07 2.05 6.42
N GLY A 83 28.76 1.85 6.26
CA GLY A 83 27.78 2.90 6.00
C GLY A 83 26.97 3.38 7.20
N VAL A 84 27.06 2.69 8.34
CA VAL A 84 26.29 3.03 9.54
C VAL A 84 27.03 4.11 10.32
N LYS A 85 26.30 5.10 10.86
CA LYS A 85 26.87 6.14 11.72
C LYS A 85 27.52 5.50 12.96
N LYS A 86 28.51 6.19 13.53
CA LYS A 86 29.19 5.71 14.73
C LYS A 86 28.19 5.58 15.88
N TRP A 87 28.29 4.45 16.59
CA TRP A 87 27.57 4.20 17.83
C TRP A 87 27.84 5.33 18.81
N THR A 88 26.80 6.06 19.22
CA THR A 88 26.94 7.09 20.25
C THR A 88 26.82 6.46 21.63
N GLY A 89 27.48 7.02 22.64
CA GLY A 89 27.30 6.57 24.02
C GLY A 89 25.85 6.70 24.50
N PHE A 90 25.07 7.61 23.90
CA PHE A 90 23.65 7.74 24.18
C PHE A 90 22.84 6.55 23.64
N LEU A 91 23.04 6.17 22.38
CA LEU A 91 22.43 4.96 21.80
C LEU A 91 22.82 3.71 22.60
N GLU A 92 24.10 3.56 22.95
CA GLU A 92 24.58 2.44 23.77
C GLU A 92 23.89 2.39 25.14
N GLY A 93 23.76 3.54 25.80
CA GLY A 93 23.04 3.66 27.07
C GLY A 93 21.58 3.21 26.97
N VAL A 94 20.87 3.62 25.91
CA VAL A 94 19.47 3.21 25.68
C VAL A 94 19.36 1.73 25.36
N VAL A 95 20.21 1.19 24.48
CA VAL A 95 20.21 -0.25 24.15
C VAL A 95 20.46 -1.12 25.38
N ASN A 96 21.36 -0.71 26.27
CA ASN A 96 21.63 -1.42 27.52
C ASN A 96 20.46 -1.32 28.53
N TRP A 97 19.67 -0.25 28.46
CA TRP A 97 18.50 -0.04 29.33
C TRP A 97 17.22 -0.73 28.79
N LEU A 98 17.07 -0.88 27.47
CA LEU A 98 15.88 -1.48 26.83
C LEU A 98 15.42 -2.82 27.44
N PRO A 99 16.32 -3.78 27.77
CA PRO A 99 15.90 -5.02 28.42
C PRO A 99 15.19 -4.82 29.76
N SER A 100 15.48 -3.74 30.49
CA SER A 100 14.84 -3.42 31.76
C SER A 100 13.39 -2.99 31.56
N ILE A 101 13.14 -2.05 30.65
CA ILE A 101 11.79 -1.57 30.36
C ILE A 101 10.92 -2.65 29.70
N ARG A 102 11.48 -3.47 28.80
CA ARG A 102 10.75 -4.60 28.18
C ARG A 102 10.20 -5.58 29.21
N ARG A 103 10.91 -5.82 30.32
CA ARG A 103 10.41 -6.66 31.42
C ARG A 103 9.24 -6.02 32.16
N ASN A 104 9.22 -4.69 32.26
CA ASN A 104 8.16 -3.95 32.95
C ASN A 104 6.88 -3.79 32.10
N SER A 105 6.97 -3.99 30.79
CA SER A 105 5.86 -3.89 29.83
C SER A 105 5.62 -5.19 29.06
N ALA A 106 5.86 -6.34 29.68
CA ALA A 106 5.90 -7.63 28.98
C ALA A 106 4.58 -8.03 28.28
N ASN A 107 3.42 -7.68 28.86
CA ASN A 107 2.12 -8.03 28.29
C ASN A 107 1.71 -7.08 27.16
N PHE A 108 2.12 -5.81 27.24
CA PHE A 108 1.84 -4.79 26.24
C PHE A 108 3.06 -3.86 26.11
N PRO A 109 4.00 -4.18 25.20
CA PRO A 109 5.28 -3.48 25.09
C PRO A 109 5.22 -2.23 24.22
N VAL A 110 4.09 -1.51 24.23
CA VAL A 110 3.91 -0.27 23.47
C VAL A 110 3.72 0.89 24.44
N VAL A 111 4.42 1.98 24.18
CA VAL A 111 4.29 3.21 24.97
C VAL A 111 4.10 4.41 24.04
N PRO A 112 3.40 5.45 24.47
CA PRO A 112 3.39 6.69 23.74
C PRO A 112 4.79 7.30 23.59
N TRP A 113 5.04 8.01 22.50
CA TRP A 113 6.33 8.64 22.21
C TRP A 113 6.85 9.51 23.36
N PHE A 114 6.00 10.38 23.91
CA PHE A 114 6.39 11.25 25.03
C PHE A 114 6.76 10.46 26.28
N THR A 115 6.04 9.38 26.58
CA THR A 115 6.38 8.48 27.68
C THR A 115 7.74 7.81 27.45
N PHE A 116 8.03 7.38 26.22
CA PHE A 116 9.36 6.86 25.89
C PHE A 116 10.46 7.91 26.12
N VAL A 117 10.24 9.16 25.69
CA VAL A 117 11.19 10.26 25.90
C VAL A 117 11.45 10.50 27.38
N ASP A 118 10.40 10.60 28.19
CA ASP A 118 10.53 10.83 29.64
C ASP A 118 11.29 9.70 30.34
N LEU A 119 11.05 8.44 29.92
CA LEU A 119 11.75 7.29 30.45
C LEU A 119 13.24 7.30 30.07
N VAL A 120 13.58 7.70 28.84
CA VAL A 120 14.98 7.85 28.41
C VAL A 120 15.68 8.99 29.16
N HIS A 121 14.99 10.12 29.37
CA HIS A 121 15.53 11.23 30.17
C HIS A 121 15.80 10.82 31.62
N THR A 122 14.88 10.07 32.21
CA THR A 122 14.97 9.64 33.61
C THR A 122 16.07 8.58 33.82
N ASN A 123 16.21 7.64 32.89
CA ASN A 123 17.04 6.45 33.10
C ASN A 123 18.39 6.47 32.39
N VAL A 124 18.55 7.32 31.37
CA VAL A 124 19.75 7.29 30.51
C VAL A 124 20.41 8.66 30.39
N ASN A 125 19.69 9.68 29.92
CA ASN A 125 20.27 11.01 29.71
C ASN A 125 19.24 12.14 29.83
N PRO A 126 19.20 12.87 30.96
CA PRO A 126 18.24 13.95 31.18
C PRO A 126 18.51 15.21 30.34
N LEU A 127 19.66 15.28 29.66
CA LEU A 127 20.08 16.42 28.83
C LEU A 127 19.89 16.15 27.33
N ALA A 128 19.24 15.05 26.96
CA ALA A 128 18.93 14.79 25.56
C ALA A 128 17.93 15.85 25.05
N ALA A 129 18.21 16.38 23.85
CA ALA A 129 17.33 17.31 23.17
C ALA A 129 16.46 16.52 22.18
N GLU A 130 15.42 17.14 21.65
CA GLU A 130 14.51 16.51 20.68
C GLU A 130 15.26 15.94 19.46
N GLU A 131 16.24 16.66 18.93
CA GLU A 131 17.06 16.20 17.81
C GLU A 131 17.90 14.95 18.15
N HIS A 132 18.36 14.82 19.41
CA HIS A 132 19.03 13.61 19.87
C HIS A 132 18.04 12.43 19.91
N MET A 133 16.79 12.68 20.30
CA MET A 133 15.74 11.65 20.36
C MET A 133 15.30 11.18 18.98
N LYS A 134 15.16 12.08 18.00
CA LYS A 134 14.85 11.73 16.60
C LYS A 134 15.93 10.84 16.00
N GLU A 135 17.21 11.23 16.15
CA GLU A 135 18.34 10.43 15.67
C GLU A 135 18.42 9.07 16.39
N LEU A 136 18.22 9.05 17.71
CA LEU A 136 18.16 7.82 18.50
C LEU A 136 17.08 6.87 17.97
N MET A 137 15.86 7.37 17.77
CA MET A 137 14.73 6.56 17.31
C MET A 137 14.98 5.98 15.92
N GLN A 138 15.53 6.79 15.00
CA GLN A 138 15.95 6.32 13.68
C GLN A 138 16.97 5.18 13.79
N GLN A 139 17.97 5.31 14.66
CA GLN A 139 18.99 4.28 14.86
C GLN A 139 18.41 3.00 15.47
N LEU A 140 17.56 3.10 16.49
CA LEU A 140 16.89 1.94 17.10
C LEU A 140 15.99 1.20 16.12
N GLN A 141 15.27 1.93 15.26
CA GLN A 141 14.42 1.34 14.22
C GLN A 141 15.24 0.62 13.14
N LEU A 142 16.36 1.21 12.71
CA LEU A 142 17.30 0.56 11.78
C LEU A 142 17.94 -0.71 12.37
N MET A 143 18.13 -0.74 13.69
CA MET A 143 18.62 -1.93 14.40
C MET A 143 17.53 -2.99 14.63
N GLY A 144 16.26 -2.65 14.40
CA GLY A 144 15.14 -3.53 14.74
C GLY A 144 14.95 -3.70 16.25
N GLU A 145 15.41 -2.75 17.07
CA GLU A 145 15.19 -2.77 18.52
C GLU A 145 13.79 -2.27 18.89
N VAL A 146 13.24 -1.32 18.11
CA VAL A 146 11.91 -0.75 18.35
C VAL A 146 11.20 -0.51 17.01
N VAL A 147 9.88 -0.40 17.05
CA VAL A 147 9.08 0.10 15.92
C VAL A 147 8.41 1.40 16.34
N TYR A 148 8.73 2.49 15.65
CA TYR A 148 8.02 3.74 15.77
C TYR A 148 6.82 3.73 14.83
N ILE A 149 5.64 4.02 15.37
CA ILE A 149 4.37 4.01 14.64
C ILE A 149 3.80 5.42 14.72
N LYS A 150 3.73 6.09 13.58
CA LYS A 150 3.12 7.41 13.49
C LYS A 150 1.61 7.27 13.58
N PHE A 151 0.96 8.09 14.40
CA PHE A 151 -0.49 8.04 14.55
C PHE A 151 -1.08 9.44 14.72
N GLN A 152 -2.29 9.63 14.24
CA GLN A 152 -2.91 10.96 14.14
C GLN A 152 -3.17 11.62 15.51
N TYR A 153 -3.42 10.82 16.55
CA TYR A 153 -3.66 11.32 17.90
C TYR A 153 -2.37 11.40 18.72
N GLN A 154 -1.59 10.31 18.74
CA GLN A 154 -0.35 10.23 19.48
C GLN A 154 0.55 9.12 18.94
N ASP A 155 1.78 9.46 18.57
CA ASP A 155 2.75 8.48 18.09
C ASP A 155 3.07 7.42 19.16
N LEU A 156 3.28 6.19 18.69
CA LEU A 156 3.53 5.03 19.52
C LEU A 156 4.93 4.47 19.27
N VAL A 157 5.51 3.91 20.33
CA VAL A 157 6.79 3.20 20.28
C VAL A 157 6.58 1.79 20.78
N CYS A 158 6.63 0.82 19.86
CA CYS A 158 6.67 -0.59 20.20
C CYS A 158 8.10 -0.98 20.59
N LEU A 159 8.30 -1.28 21.87
CA LEU A 159 9.58 -1.62 22.47
C LEU A 159 10.03 -3.05 22.12
N GLN A 160 9.12 -3.89 21.65
CA GLN A 160 9.38 -5.30 21.32
C GLN A 160 8.80 -5.66 19.94
N PRO A 161 9.58 -5.49 18.87
CA PRO A 161 9.11 -5.75 17.50
C PRO A 161 8.61 -7.18 17.27
N CYS A 162 9.20 -8.18 17.95
CA CYS A 162 8.76 -9.58 17.79
C CYS A 162 7.35 -9.83 18.33
N TRP A 163 6.93 -9.13 19.40
CA TRP A 163 5.56 -9.20 19.93
C TRP A 163 4.58 -8.68 18.87
N LEU A 164 4.86 -7.50 18.30
CA LEU A 164 4.00 -6.91 17.27
C LEU A 164 3.93 -7.80 16.02
N CYS A 165 5.08 -8.25 15.50
CA CYS A 165 5.11 -9.00 14.25
C CYS A 165 4.58 -10.43 14.38
N SER A 166 4.76 -11.09 15.53
CA SER A 166 4.42 -12.51 15.69
C SER A 166 3.15 -12.71 16.49
N ASN A 167 3.06 -12.13 17.69
CA ASN A 167 1.92 -12.33 18.59
C ASN A 167 0.70 -11.56 18.10
N VAL A 168 0.88 -10.35 17.57
CA VAL A 168 -0.23 -9.52 17.09
C VAL A 168 -0.51 -9.78 15.61
N ILE A 169 0.37 -9.31 14.72
CA ILE A 169 0.17 -9.40 13.26
C ILE A 169 0.16 -10.86 12.80
N GLY A 170 1.08 -11.69 13.31
CA GLY A 170 1.18 -13.10 12.96
C GLY A 170 -0.06 -13.90 13.38
N HIS A 171 -0.65 -13.60 14.55
CA HIS A 171 -1.90 -14.22 14.98
C HIS A 171 -3.08 -13.76 14.12
N LEU A 172 -3.20 -12.44 13.90
CA LEU A 172 -4.24 -11.82 13.08
C LEU A 172 -4.25 -12.42 11.67
N LEU A 173 -3.09 -12.55 11.03
CA LEU A 173 -2.96 -13.10 9.67
C LEU A 173 -2.86 -14.64 9.63
N SER A 174 -3.01 -15.32 10.77
CA SER A 174 -2.98 -16.79 10.81
C SER A 174 -4.18 -17.39 10.09
N LEU A 175 -3.99 -18.57 9.50
CA LEU A 175 -5.08 -19.29 8.83
C LEU A 175 -6.26 -19.56 9.78
N ASP A 176 -5.97 -19.86 11.05
CA ASP A 176 -6.98 -20.15 12.06
C ASP A 176 -7.81 -18.90 12.40
N PHE A 177 -7.19 -17.73 12.52
CA PHE A 177 -7.92 -16.49 12.77
C PHE A 177 -8.77 -16.10 11.56
N VAL A 178 -8.20 -16.14 10.35
CA VAL A 178 -8.90 -15.82 9.10
C VAL A 178 -10.10 -16.76 8.89
N ALA A 179 -9.95 -18.05 9.16
CA ALA A 179 -11.02 -19.04 8.98
C ALA A 179 -12.22 -18.84 9.94
N ASN A 180 -11.99 -18.20 11.09
CA ASN A 180 -13.03 -17.90 12.08
C ASN A 180 -13.41 -16.41 12.10
N ALA A 181 -12.90 -15.62 11.14
CA ALA A 181 -13.19 -14.20 11.08
C ALA A 181 -14.67 -13.96 10.78
N ARG A 182 -15.22 -12.89 11.35
CA ARG A 182 -16.57 -12.42 11.02
C ARG A 182 -16.61 -12.01 9.56
N VAL A 183 -17.66 -12.45 8.85
CA VAL A 183 -17.86 -12.15 7.42
C VAL A 183 -17.93 -10.64 7.15
N THR A 184 -18.45 -9.85 8.09
CA THR A 184 -18.49 -8.39 7.98
C THR A 184 -17.13 -7.72 8.21
N GLY A 185 -16.18 -8.43 8.82
CA GLY A 185 -14.92 -7.86 9.29
C GLY A 185 -15.05 -6.90 10.48
N CYS A 186 -16.24 -6.73 11.06
CA CYS A 186 -16.47 -5.82 12.18
C CYS A 186 -16.43 -6.53 13.53
N TYR A 187 -15.71 -5.95 14.50
CA TYR A 187 -15.56 -6.49 15.85
C TYR A 187 -15.80 -5.39 16.88
N THR A 188 -16.59 -5.71 17.91
CA THR A 188 -16.60 -4.93 19.13
C THR A 188 -15.30 -5.15 19.91
N VAL A 189 -14.99 -4.26 20.84
CA VAL A 189 -13.83 -4.44 21.74
C VAL A 189 -13.93 -5.75 22.52
N ASP A 190 -15.11 -6.10 23.01
CA ASP A 190 -15.35 -7.33 23.79
C ASP A 190 -15.16 -8.59 22.95
N ASP A 191 -15.64 -8.59 21.70
CA ASP A 191 -15.44 -9.71 20.77
C ASP A 191 -13.94 -9.91 20.46
N PHE A 192 -13.22 -8.81 20.27
CA PHE A 192 -11.79 -8.83 19.98
C PHE A 192 -10.96 -9.28 21.20
N GLN A 193 -11.42 -8.99 22.41
CA GLN A 193 -10.79 -9.42 23.66
C GLN A 193 -10.72 -10.94 23.82
N VAL A 194 -11.68 -11.67 23.24
CA VAL A 194 -11.66 -13.13 23.22
C VAL A 194 -10.47 -13.67 22.43
N ALA A 195 -10.10 -13.01 21.32
CA ALA A 195 -8.96 -13.41 20.50
C ALA A 195 -7.62 -12.97 21.09
N PHE A 196 -7.58 -11.80 21.73
CA PHE A 196 -6.36 -11.23 22.31
C PHE A 196 -6.44 -11.15 23.84
N SER A 197 -6.55 -12.30 24.52
CA SER A 197 -6.75 -12.36 25.98
C SER A 197 -5.54 -11.95 26.84
N GLU A 198 -4.35 -11.83 26.24
CA GLU A 198 -3.10 -11.56 26.96
C GLU A 198 -2.91 -10.07 27.34
N CYS A 199 -3.64 -9.17 26.67
CA CYS A 199 -3.60 -7.73 26.88
C CYS A 199 -4.98 -7.10 26.62
N GLU A 200 -5.15 -5.84 27.00
CA GLU A 200 -6.40 -5.11 26.76
C GLU A 200 -6.62 -4.94 25.25
N ALA A 201 -7.77 -5.42 24.76
CA ALA A 201 -8.09 -5.44 23.34
C ALA A 201 -8.08 -4.03 22.72
N LEU A 202 -8.57 -3.03 23.46
CA LEU A 202 -8.61 -1.65 22.99
C LEU A 202 -7.20 -1.12 22.70
N ASP A 203 -6.21 -1.45 23.54
CA ASP A 203 -4.83 -1.02 23.34
C ASP A 203 -4.22 -1.67 22.09
N VAL A 204 -4.52 -2.94 21.83
CA VAL A 204 -4.11 -3.64 20.60
C VAL A 204 -4.81 -3.05 19.37
N LEU A 205 -6.11 -2.78 19.46
CA LEU A 205 -6.90 -2.17 18.39
C LEU A 205 -6.37 -0.79 18.02
N GLN A 206 -5.97 0.04 18.99
CA GLN A 206 -5.31 1.32 18.73
C GLN A 206 -3.98 1.16 17.99
N VAL A 207 -3.19 0.13 18.31
CA VAL A 207 -1.96 -0.18 17.56
C VAL A 207 -2.26 -0.63 16.14
N LEU A 208 -3.26 -1.50 15.94
CA LEU A 208 -3.68 -1.98 14.62
C LEU A 208 -4.29 -0.86 13.77
N GLU A 209 -5.01 0.05 14.40
CA GLU A 209 -5.51 1.27 13.79
C GLU A 209 -4.34 2.19 13.42
N ALA A 210 -3.36 2.41 14.29
CA ALA A 210 -2.17 3.19 13.95
C ALA A 210 -1.40 2.59 12.76
N LEU A 211 -1.43 1.26 12.61
CA LEU A 211 -0.88 0.53 11.47
C LEU A 211 -1.79 0.50 10.25
N GLN A 212 -2.98 1.12 10.29
CA GLN A 212 -4.02 1.14 9.26
C GLN A 212 -4.45 -0.27 8.80
N ILE A 213 -4.46 -1.23 9.73
CA ILE A 213 -5.00 -2.58 9.47
C ILE A 213 -6.51 -2.59 9.68
N CYS A 214 -6.99 -1.79 10.63
CA CYS A 214 -8.39 -1.55 10.91
C CYS A 214 -8.65 -0.06 11.10
N THR A 215 -9.91 0.28 11.26
CA THR A 215 -10.37 1.62 11.62
C THR A 215 -11.58 1.52 12.52
N GLN A 216 -11.72 2.47 13.43
CA GLN A 216 -12.92 2.60 14.23
C GLN A 216 -14.14 2.82 13.30
N CYS A 217 -15.27 2.19 13.60
CA CYS A 217 -16.59 2.52 13.06
C CYS A 217 -17.59 2.64 14.21
N ASP A 218 -18.49 3.61 14.11
CA ASP A 218 -19.59 3.79 15.09
C ASP A 218 -20.83 3.13 14.50
N ASN A 219 -21.40 2.18 15.24
CA ASN A 219 -22.60 1.46 14.86
C ASN A 219 -23.65 1.65 15.98
N ASP A 220 -24.59 2.56 15.77
CA ASP A 220 -25.66 2.87 16.73
C ASP A 220 -25.18 3.18 18.17
N GLY A 221 -23.99 3.77 18.33
CA GLY A 221 -23.40 4.13 19.61
C GLY A 221 -22.55 3.04 20.26
N GLU A 222 -22.38 1.89 19.61
CA GLU A 222 -21.40 0.88 20.00
C GLU A 222 -20.07 1.09 19.26
N LEU A 223 -18.97 1.00 20.02
CA LEU A 223 -17.62 1.13 19.49
C LEU A 223 -17.20 -0.18 18.80
N GLU A 224 -17.14 -0.14 17.48
CA GLU A 224 -16.66 -1.24 16.64
C GLU A 224 -15.40 -0.86 15.89
N PHE A 225 -14.68 -1.88 15.42
CA PHE A 225 -13.55 -1.76 14.53
C PHE A 225 -13.78 -2.60 13.29
N GLU A 226 -13.68 -1.96 12.13
CA GLU A 226 -13.77 -2.59 10.82
C GLU A 226 -12.38 -3.03 10.36
N PHE A 227 -12.25 -4.29 9.97
CA PHE A 227 -11.08 -4.89 9.35
C PHE A 227 -11.39 -5.24 7.90
N PRO A 228 -11.08 -4.36 6.93
CA PRO A 228 -11.46 -4.60 5.54
C PRO A 228 -10.84 -5.86 4.92
N CYS A 229 -9.71 -6.34 5.46
CA CYS A 229 -9.10 -7.60 5.04
C CYS A 229 -9.93 -8.85 5.40
N TYR A 230 -10.95 -8.71 6.26
CA TYR A 230 -11.90 -9.76 6.63
C TYR A 230 -13.34 -9.47 6.19
N ASN A 231 -13.56 -8.36 5.48
CA ASN A 231 -14.88 -8.07 4.95
C ASN A 231 -15.10 -8.93 3.69
N PHE A 232 -15.85 -10.02 3.86
CA PHE A 232 -16.26 -10.95 2.81
C PHE A 232 -17.74 -10.76 2.43
N VAL A 233 -18.33 -9.63 2.77
CA VAL A 233 -19.73 -9.31 2.43
C VAL A 233 -19.83 -9.14 0.92
N GLU A 234 -20.86 -9.75 0.33
CA GLU A 234 -21.18 -9.56 -1.09
C GLU A 234 -21.81 -8.17 -1.30
N THR A 235 -21.64 -7.64 -2.51
CA THR A 235 -22.25 -6.35 -2.89
C THR A 235 -23.78 -6.43 -2.89
N LEU A 236 -24.43 -5.29 -2.63
CA LEU A 236 -25.89 -5.18 -2.71
C LEU A 236 -26.37 -5.02 -4.16
N ASP A 237 -27.58 -5.49 -4.43
CA ASP A 237 -28.26 -5.19 -5.69
C ASP A 237 -28.57 -3.69 -5.81
N GLY A 238 -28.45 -3.14 -7.02
CA GLY A 238 -28.79 -1.75 -7.32
C GLY A 238 -27.69 -0.73 -6.98
N LEU A 239 -26.48 -1.16 -6.61
CA LEU A 239 -25.33 -0.27 -6.64
C LEU A 239 -25.04 0.16 -8.08
N TRP A 240 -24.75 1.45 -8.29
CA TRP A 240 -24.51 1.99 -9.62
C TRP A 240 -25.68 1.76 -10.61
N ASP A 241 -26.93 1.88 -10.13
CA ASP A 241 -28.12 1.63 -10.92
C ASP A 241 -28.30 2.66 -12.05
N ALA A 242 -28.55 2.16 -13.27
CA ALA A 242 -28.85 2.96 -14.46
C ALA A 242 -30.23 3.65 -14.37
N SER A 243 -31.14 3.12 -13.54
CA SER A 243 -32.49 3.65 -13.37
C SER A 243 -32.58 4.79 -12.35
N ASP A 244 -31.46 5.14 -11.69
CA ASP A 244 -31.42 6.20 -10.70
C ASP A 244 -31.82 7.56 -11.33
N PRO A 245 -32.92 8.18 -10.87
CA PRO A 245 -33.47 9.38 -11.49
C PRO A 245 -32.53 10.59 -11.41
N ARG A 246 -31.54 10.57 -10.51
CA ARG A 246 -30.55 11.65 -10.38
C ARG A 246 -29.61 11.73 -11.59
N TYR A 247 -29.42 10.63 -12.31
CA TYR A 247 -28.40 10.48 -13.36
C TYR A 247 -28.97 10.06 -14.73
N HIS A 248 -30.30 10.04 -14.87
CA HIS A 248 -30.98 9.65 -16.11
C HIS A 248 -30.91 10.75 -17.20
N ASP A 249 -30.56 11.97 -16.83
CA ASP A 249 -30.45 13.07 -17.78
C ASP A 249 -29.25 12.85 -18.73
N PRO A 250 -29.40 13.04 -20.05
CA PRO A 250 -28.30 12.95 -21.01
C PRO A 250 -27.10 13.84 -20.70
N ASP A 251 -27.30 14.93 -19.94
CA ASP A 251 -26.25 15.88 -19.54
C ASP A 251 -25.62 15.53 -18.18
N SER A 252 -25.97 14.37 -17.59
CA SER A 252 -25.35 13.91 -16.34
C SER A 252 -23.84 13.69 -16.49
N CYS A 253 -23.07 13.88 -15.44
CA CYS A 253 -21.62 13.74 -15.52
C CYS A 253 -21.24 12.27 -15.32
N TYR A 254 -20.37 11.72 -16.16
CA TYR A 254 -19.80 10.38 -16.02
C TYR A 254 -18.33 10.43 -16.37
N GLY A 255 -17.51 9.74 -15.59
CA GLY A 255 -16.09 9.62 -15.83
C GLY A 255 -15.50 8.54 -14.94
N GLY A 256 -14.30 8.11 -15.28
CA GLY A 256 -13.65 7.08 -14.50
C GLY A 256 -12.28 6.74 -15.01
N VAL A 257 -11.55 6.05 -14.15
CA VAL A 257 -10.14 5.75 -14.31
C VAL A 257 -9.87 4.34 -13.81
N LYS A 258 -8.86 3.71 -14.40
CA LYS A 258 -8.42 2.37 -14.06
C LYS A 258 -6.93 2.39 -13.77
N LEU A 259 -6.57 2.06 -12.54
CA LEU A 259 -5.20 2.02 -12.07
C LEU A 259 -4.63 0.61 -12.25
N LYS A 260 -3.59 0.47 -13.07
CA LYS A 260 -2.98 -0.82 -13.40
C LYS A 260 -1.51 -0.84 -13.04
N SER A 261 -1.05 -1.94 -12.45
CA SER A 261 0.39 -2.21 -12.33
C SER A 261 0.87 -3.04 -13.53
N PRO A 262 2.18 -3.21 -13.77
CA PRO A 262 2.67 -4.19 -14.72
C PRO A 262 2.18 -5.61 -14.41
N ARG A 263 2.11 -6.46 -15.45
CA ARG A 263 1.53 -7.81 -15.34
C ARG A 263 2.11 -8.69 -14.24
N ASP A 264 3.39 -8.51 -13.95
CA ASP A 264 4.09 -9.31 -12.95
C ASP A 264 3.87 -8.82 -11.51
N THR A 265 3.14 -7.72 -11.31
CA THR A 265 2.92 -7.09 -10.01
C THR A 265 1.45 -6.95 -9.62
N PHE A 266 0.51 -7.48 -10.42
CA PHE A 266 -0.92 -7.39 -10.16
C PHE A 266 -1.34 -7.84 -8.76
N HIS A 267 -0.77 -8.95 -8.29
CA HIS A 267 -1.01 -9.49 -6.94
C HIS A 267 -0.75 -8.49 -5.79
N LEU A 268 0.07 -7.45 -6.02
CA LEU A 268 0.33 -6.41 -5.03
C LEU A 268 -0.88 -5.48 -4.85
N ILE A 269 -1.65 -5.21 -5.91
CA ILE A 269 -2.83 -4.33 -5.86
C ILE A 269 -3.88 -4.89 -4.92
N HIS A 270 -4.17 -6.19 -5.03
CA HIS A 270 -5.12 -6.87 -4.14
C HIS A 270 -4.79 -6.66 -2.65
N SER A 271 -3.50 -6.70 -2.29
CA SER A 271 -3.06 -6.54 -0.89
C SER A 271 -3.15 -5.09 -0.40
N ILE A 272 -3.21 -4.13 -1.33
CA ILE A 272 -3.29 -2.69 -1.04
C ILE A 272 -4.76 -2.26 -0.87
N PHE A 273 -5.70 -2.92 -1.55
CA PHE A 273 -7.10 -2.51 -1.55
C PHE A 273 -7.76 -2.39 -0.15
N PRO A 274 -7.53 -3.32 0.81
CA PRO A 274 -8.05 -3.15 2.17
C PRO A 274 -7.58 -1.86 2.86
N ARG A 275 -6.38 -1.37 2.52
CA ARG A 275 -5.87 -0.08 3.06
C ARG A 275 -6.58 1.12 2.46
N ILE A 276 -6.97 1.04 1.19
CA ILE A 276 -7.80 2.07 0.56
C ILE A 276 -9.14 2.14 1.29
N GLN A 277 -9.74 0.98 1.59
CA GLN A 277 -10.99 0.92 2.34
C GLN A 277 -10.88 1.55 3.74
N VAL A 278 -9.79 1.25 4.47
CA VAL A 278 -9.49 1.91 5.77
C VAL A 278 -9.40 3.44 5.61
N GLN A 279 -8.68 3.94 4.61
CA GLN A 279 -8.53 5.39 4.43
C GLN A 279 -9.83 6.07 4.02
N LEU A 280 -10.66 5.45 3.17
CA LEU A 280 -11.97 5.98 2.80
C LEU A 280 -12.85 6.19 4.04
N ARG A 281 -12.93 5.19 4.92
CA ARG A 281 -13.70 5.29 6.17
C ARG A 281 -13.22 6.43 7.06
N ARG A 282 -11.91 6.56 7.24
CA ARG A 282 -11.31 7.63 8.05
C ARG A 282 -11.61 9.01 7.51
N VAL A 283 -11.49 9.20 6.20
CA VAL A 283 -11.75 10.49 5.55
C VAL A 283 -13.20 10.88 5.77
N VAL A 284 -14.15 9.98 5.50
CA VAL A 284 -15.59 10.24 5.69
C VAL A 284 -15.90 10.61 7.15
N GLN A 285 -15.35 9.85 8.11
CA GLN A 285 -15.52 10.16 9.54
C GLN A 285 -14.90 11.49 9.95
N SER A 286 -13.76 11.87 9.37
CA SER A 286 -13.07 13.13 9.68
C SER A 286 -13.80 14.35 9.13
N ILE A 287 -14.44 14.22 7.97
CA ILE A 287 -15.23 15.27 7.35
C ILE A 287 -16.51 15.46 8.16
N GLY A 288 -17.14 14.36 8.59
CA GLY A 288 -18.36 14.39 9.40
C GLY A 288 -19.55 15.02 8.65
N ASP A 289 -19.54 14.96 7.32
CA ASP A 289 -20.63 15.47 6.49
C ASP A 289 -21.81 14.48 6.53
N PRO A 290 -22.98 14.90 7.05
CA PRO A 290 -24.15 14.03 7.12
C PRO A 290 -24.72 13.64 5.75
N ASP A 291 -24.39 14.38 4.70
CA ASP A 291 -24.80 14.08 3.32
C ASP A 291 -23.83 13.11 2.62
N SER A 292 -22.77 12.68 3.31
CA SER A 292 -21.81 11.70 2.81
C SER A 292 -22.14 10.30 3.33
N ASP A 293 -22.17 9.32 2.44
CA ASP A 293 -22.49 7.92 2.76
C ASP A 293 -21.44 6.98 2.18
N LEU A 294 -20.93 6.06 3.00
CA LEU A 294 -19.89 5.11 2.62
C LEU A 294 -20.32 3.68 2.91
N TYR A 295 -20.53 2.94 1.82
CA TYR A 295 -20.81 1.51 1.85
C TYR A 295 -19.61 0.72 1.32
N GLN A 296 -19.18 -0.30 2.06
CA GLN A 296 -18.00 -1.11 1.74
C GLN A 296 -18.32 -2.59 1.83
N TRP A 297 -17.83 -3.35 0.86
CA TRP A 297 -18.00 -4.80 0.75
C TRP A 297 -16.67 -5.43 0.32
N PHE A 298 -16.66 -6.74 0.09
CA PHE A 298 -15.47 -7.41 -0.40
C PHE A 298 -15.03 -6.81 -1.74
N GLU A 299 -13.79 -6.30 -1.79
CA GLU A 299 -13.19 -5.78 -3.04
C GLU A 299 -13.90 -4.54 -3.63
N GLY A 300 -14.73 -3.84 -2.85
CA GLY A 300 -15.38 -2.62 -3.33
C GLY A 300 -15.80 -1.60 -2.28
N SER A 301 -16.04 -0.39 -2.73
CA SER A 301 -16.54 0.73 -1.96
C SER A 301 -17.39 1.65 -2.82
N LYS A 302 -18.48 2.13 -2.25
CA LYS A 302 -19.33 3.17 -2.81
C LYS A 302 -19.32 4.34 -1.84
N LEU A 303 -18.92 5.51 -2.35
CA LEU A 303 -18.93 6.76 -1.60
C LEU A 303 -19.87 7.74 -2.29
N CYS A 304 -20.86 8.23 -1.57
CA CYS A 304 -21.69 9.34 -1.99
C CYS A 304 -21.26 10.60 -1.23
N SER A 305 -21.23 11.73 -1.93
CA SER A 305 -21.10 13.06 -1.33
C SER A 305 -22.22 13.93 -1.91
N GLY A 306 -23.31 14.06 -1.14
CA GLY A 306 -24.56 14.63 -1.63
C GLY A 306 -25.06 13.91 -2.90
N PRO A 307 -25.21 14.60 -4.04
CA PRO A 307 -25.70 13.98 -5.27
C PRO A 307 -24.63 13.30 -6.12
N ILE A 308 -23.35 13.38 -5.74
CA ILE A 308 -22.24 12.76 -6.49
C ILE A 308 -21.99 11.37 -5.94
N GLU A 309 -21.83 10.39 -6.83
CA GLU A 309 -21.58 9.00 -6.49
C GLU A 309 -20.25 8.54 -7.07
N GLY A 310 -19.41 7.96 -6.22
CA GLY A 310 -18.15 7.30 -6.57
C GLY A 310 -18.22 5.81 -6.28
N LEU A 311 -17.72 5.01 -7.19
CA LEU A 311 -17.56 3.57 -7.05
C LEU A 311 -16.09 3.20 -7.24
N ILE A 312 -15.51 2.55 -6.24
CA ILE A 312 -14.12 2.08 -6.25
C ILE A 312 -14.14 0.57 -6.08
N THR A 313 -13.66 -0.17 -7.08
CA THR A 313 -13.69 -1.64 -7.09
C THR A 313 -12.36 -2.21 -7.54
N LEU A 314 -11.96 -3.33 -6.95
CA LEU A 314 -10.92 -4.18 -7.50
C LEU A 314 -11.58 -5.07 -8.57
N GLU A 315 -11.07 -5.06 -9.80
CA GLU A 315 -11.66 -5.88 -10.89
C GLU A 315 -11.57 -7.38 -10.58
N ASP A 316 -12.42 -8.20 -11.23
CA ASP A 316 -12.52 -9.64 -11.01
C ASP A 316 -11.20 -10.39 -11.21
N ASP A 317 -10.34 -9.89 -12.09
CA ASP A 317 -8.98 -10.43 -12.33
C ASP A 317 -7.96 -10.01 -11.27
N ARG A 318 -8.35 -9.06 -10.40
CA ARG A 318 -7.54 -8.43 -9.34
C ARG A 318 -6.30 -7.72 -9.89
N GLU A 319 -6.35 -7.32 -11.15
CA GLU A 319 -5.24 -6.69 -11.86
C GLU A 319 -5.32 -5.15 -11.86
N ALA A 320 -6.48 -4.60 -11.51
CA ALA A 320 -6.71 -3.16 -11.55
C ALA A 320 -7.68 -2.67 -10.47
N ILE A 321 -7.47 -1.42 -10.04
CA ILE A 321 -8.47 -0.66 -9.27
C ILE A 321 -9.24 0.21 -10.25
N GLU A 322 -10.54 -0.02 -10.35
CA GLU A 322 -11.45 0.80 -11.13
C GLU A 322 -12.11 1.84 -10.23
N ILE A 323 -12.12 3.10 -10.67
CA ILE A 323 -12.78 4.22 -10.01
C ILE A 323 -13.73 4.85 -11.01
N LYS A 324 -15.03 4.90 -10.69
CA LYS A 324 -16.07 5.53 -11.50
C LYS A 324 -16.73 6.63 -10.68
N VAL A 325 -17.02 7.75 -11.32
CA VAL A 325 -17.74 8.87 -10.70
C VAL A 325 -18.87 9.31 -11.62
N ARG A 326 -20.02 9.59 -11.01
CA ARG A 326 -21.16 10.21 -11.70
C ARG A 326 -21.84 11.27 -10.85
N GLY A 327 -22.46 12.22 -11.53
CA GLY A 327 -23.16 13.34 -10.91
C GLY A 327 -24.33 13.81 -11.77
N PRO A 328 -25.31 14.54 -11.20
CA PRO A 328 -26.39 15.13 -11.97
C PRO A 328 -25.86 16.18 -12.97
N PRO A 329 -26.68 16.65 -13.92
CA PRO A 329 -26.30 17.79 -14.78
C PRO A 329 -25.81 18.97 -13.95
N THR A 330 -24.88 19.77 -14.48
CA THR A 330 -24.27 20.94 -13.83
C THR A 330 -23.31 20.64 -12.66
N SER A 331 -22.94 19.37 -12.47
CA SER A 331 -21.98 18.95 -11.43
C SER A 331 -20.61 18.59 -11.98
N GLU A 332 -20.26 19.03 -13.19
CA GLU A 332 -19.06 18.63 -13.93
C GLU A 332 -17.79 18.91 -13.11
N LEU A 333 -17.66 20.15 -12.61
CA LEU A 333 -16.49 20.57 -11.84
C LEU A 333 -16.42 19.86 -10.49
N ALA A 334 -17.56 19.58 -9.86
CA ALA A 334 -17.62 18.88 -8.59
C ALA A 334 -17.25 17.39 -8.76
N CYS A 335 -17.69 16.74 -9.85
CA CYS A 335 -17.29 15.38 -10.19
C CYS A 335 -15.78 15.30 -10.48
N PHE A 336 -15.22 16.30 -11.17
CA PHE A 336 -13.79 16.40 -11.40
C PHE A 336 -12.99 16.48 -10.09
N TYR A 337 -13.35 17.37 -9.16
CA TYR A 337 -12.66 17.45 -7.87
C TYR A 337 -12.84 16.18 -7.05
N PHE A 338 -14.04 15.59 -7.06
CA PHE A 338 -14.32 14.37 -6.32
C PHE A 338 -13.47 13.19 -6.79
N VAL A 339 -13.30 12.99 -8.12
CA VAL A 339 -12.42 11.91 -8.61
C VAL A 339 -10.95 12.16 -8.28
N GLU A 340 -10.49 13.42 -8.34
CA GLU A 340 -9.09 13.76 -8.03
C GLU A 340 -8.79 13.62 -6.53
N GLU A 341 -9.76 13.88 -5.65
CA GLU A 341 -9.65 13.59 -4.22
C GLU A 341 -9.54 12.09 -3.95
N LEU A 342 -10.38 11.27 -4.58
CA LEU A 342 -10.31 9.80 -4.49
C LEU A 342 -8.96 9.28 -4.98
N LEU A 343 -8.47 9.82 -6.10
CA LEU A 343 -7.16 9.47 -6.65
C LEU A 343 -6.02 9.87 -5.72
N GLY A 344 -6.06 11.10 -5.17
CA GLY A 344 -5.05 11.55 -4.22
C GLY A 344 -4.98 10.68 -2.96
N LEU A 345 -6.12 10.21 -2.46
CA LEU A 345 -6.20 9.25 -1.35
C LEU A 345 -5.54 7.91 -1.74
N ILE A 346 -5.90 7.35 -2.89
CA ILE A 346 -5.36 6.07 -3.36
C ILE A 346 -3.86 6.17 -3.63
N ASP A 347 -3.40 7.26 -4.24
CA ASP A 347 -1.98 7.52 -4.49
C ASP A 347 -1.17 7.62 -3.19
N GLN A 348 -1.72 8.26 -2.15
CA GLN A 348 -1.08 8.30 -0.84
C GLN A 348 -0.94 6.88 -0.25
N VAL A 349 -1.98 6.05 -0.35
CA VAL A 349 -1.92 4.65 0.10
C VAL A 349 -0.89 3.84 -0.70
N LEU A 350 -0.85 4.00 -2.03
CA LEU A 350 0.13 3.34 -2.90
C LEU A 350 1.56 3.75 -2.54
N LEU A 351 1.79 5.03 -2.26
CA LEU A 351 3.09 5.57 -1.87
C LEU A 351 3.56 5.01 -0.52
N GLU A 352 2.65 4.85 0.44
CA GLU A 352 2.94 4.29 1.76
C GLU A 352 3.21 2.78 1.71
N MET A 353 2.41 2.03 0.96
CA MET A 353 2.45 0.56 0.93
C MET A 353 3.50 -0.02 -0.03
N SER A 354 3.69 0.61 -1.18
CA SER A 354 4.61 0.11 -2.21
C SER A 354 5.32 1.26 -2.92
N PRO A 355 6.23 1.98 -2.22
CA PRO A 355 6.99 3.07 -2.80
C PRO A 355 7.87 2.55 -3.93
N GLY A 356 7.45 2.81 -5.18
CA GLY A 356 8.14 2.37 -6.39
C GLY A 356 7.40 1.33 -7.23
N LEU A 357 6.19 0.92 -6.84
CA LEU A 357 5.29 0.17 -7.72
C LEU A 357 4.82 1.10 -8.85
N PRO A 358 5.22 0.87 -10.12
CA PRO A 358 4.68 1.67 -11.22
C PRO A 358 3.18 1.40 -11.36
N ILE A 359 2.40 2.46 -11.45
CA ILE A 359 0.96 2.42 -11.66
C ILE A 359 0.63 3.30 -12.86
N GLU A 360 -0.08 2.73 -13.83
CA GLU A 360 -0.58 3.43 -15.00
C GLU A 360 -2.04 3.83 -14.75
N LYS A 361 -2.37 5.09 -15.03
CA LYS A 361 -3.74 5.64 -14.96
C LYS A 361 -4.36 5.59 -16.34
N HIS A 362 -5.23 4.61 -16.58
CA HIS A 362 -5.98 4.46 -17.83
C HIS A 362 -7.35 5.14 -17.70
N ILE A 363 -7.86 5.74 -18.77
CA ILE A 363 -9.12 6.50 -18.77
C ILE A 363 -10.26 5.65 -19.29
N LEU A 364 -11.42 5.69 -18.62
CA LEU A 364 -12.64 4.98 -19.06
C LEU A 364 -13.48 5.84 -20.00
N SER A 365 -14.17 5.20 -20.96
CA SER A 365 -15.17 5.85 -21.81
C SER A 365 -16.34 6.40 -21.00
N ALA A 366 -16.51 7.73 -21.03
CA ALA A 366 -17.61 8.42 -20.37
C ALA A 366 -18.94 8.07 -21.05
N GLU A 367 -18.96 7.89 -22.37
CA GLU A 367 -20.13 7.43 -23.12
C GLU A 367 -20.59 6.05 -22.65
N GLN A 368 -19.68 5.07 -22.60
CA GLN A 368 -20.05 3.70 -22.24
C GLN A 368 -20.42 3.57 -20.75
N LEU A 369 -19.80 4.37 -19.88
CA LEU A 369 -20.20 4.48 -18.47
C LEU A 369 -21.64 5.00 -18.33
N ARG A 370 -21.99 6.07 -19.05
CA ARG A 370 -23.34 6.64 -19.09
C ARG A 370 -24.38 5.66 -19.64
N LEU A 371 -23.98 4.84 -20.61
CA LEU A 371 -24.81 3.78 -21.17
C LEU A 371 -24.86 2.52 -20.31
N HIS A 372 -24.14 2.49 -19.17
CA HIS A 372 -24.01 1.31 -18.30
C HIS A 372 -23.63 0.05 -19.10
N SER A 373 -22.67 0.19 -20.02
CA SER A 373 -22.21 -0.91 -20.85
C SER A 373 -21.42 -1.95 -20.05
N ASP A 374 -21.65 -3.24 -20.32
CA ASP A 374 -20.87 -4.34 -19.69
C ASP A 374 -19.37 -4.26 -20.01
N LEU A 375 -19.02 -3.77 -21.20
CA LEU A 375 -17.65 -3.59 -21.65
C LEU A 375 -17.37 -2.11 -21.88
N VAL A 376 -16.54 -1.52 -21.02
CA VAL A 376 -16.13 -0.11 -21.11
C VAL A 376 -14.72 -0.03 -21.71
N HIS A 377 -14.56 0.74 -22.78
CA HIS A 377 -13.25 0.97 -23.38
C HIS A 377 -12.37 1.78 -22.43
N CYS A 378 -11.07 1.50 -22.48
CA CYS A 378 -10.09 2.11 -21.60
C CYS A 378 -8.86 2.54 -22.40
N TRP A 379 -8.53 3.83 -22.40
CA TRP A 379 -7.34 4.35 -23.09
C TRP A 379 -6.13 4.33 -22.16
N PRO A 380 -4.98 3.83 -22.66
CA PRO A 380 -3.72 3.92 -21.93
C PRO A 380 -3.21 5.36 -21.86
N PRO A 381 -2.35 5.67 -20.86
CA PRO A 381 -1.88 7.04 -20.60
C PRO A 381 -1.08 7.64 -21.76
N ASP A 382 -0.36 6.83 -22.55
CA ASP A 382 0.41 7.28 -23.72
C ASP A 382 -0.50 7.88 -24.81
N GLN A 383 -1.61 7.23 -25.14
CA GLN A 383 -2.58 7.73 -26.12
C GLN A 383 -3.24 9.03 -25.67
N LEU A 384 -3.60 9.13 -24.38
CA LEU A 384 -4.16 10.36 -23.82
C LEU A 384 -3.14 11.50 -23.89
N MET A 385 -1.89 11.22 -23.53
CA MET A 385 -0.81 12.21 -23.54
C MET A 385 -0.52 12.72 -24.95
N GLU A 386 -0.44 11.81 -25.93
CA GLU A 386 -0.26 12.20 -27.34
C GLU A 386 -1.35 13.18 -27.82
N CYS A 387 -2.58 13.02 -27.33
CA CYS A 387 -3.69 13.92 -27.63
C CYS A 387 -3.61 15.25 -26.88
N ILE A 388 -3.26 15.24 -25.59
CA ILE A 388 -3.12 16.45 -24.76
C ILE A 388 -1.97 17.35 -25.26
N LEU A 389 -0.90 16.76 -25.79
CA LEU A 389 0.25 17.48 -26.35
C LEU A 389 -0.05 18.13 -27.71
N GLN A 390 -1.16 17.80 -28.37
CA GLN A 390 -1.59 18.51 -29.59
C GLN A 390 -2.04 19.95 -29.27
N PRO A 391 -2.01 20.88 -30.24
CA PRO A 391 -2.49 22.26 -30.04
C PRO A 391 -3.95 22.35 -29.55
N SER A 392 -4.78 21.36 -29.87
CA SER A 392 -6.16 21.24 -29.40
C SER A 392 -6.26 20.89 -27.91
N CYS A 393 -5.23 20.27 -27.32
CA CYS A 393 -5.15 19.90 -25.90
C CYS A 393 -6.42 19.18 -25.43
N LEU A 394 -7.11 19.68 -24.40
CA LEU A 394 -8.37 19.09 -23.90
C LEU A 394 -9.53 19.10 -24.92
N ASN A 395 -9.46 19.90 -26.00
CA ASN A 395 -10.42 19.85 -27.10
C ASN A 395 -10.10 18.75 -28.13
N ALA A 396 -9.00 18.00 -27.94
CA ALA A 396 -8.73 16.81 -28.74
C ALA A 396 -9.81 15.76 -28.52
N LYS A 397 -9.89 14.81 -29.45
CA LYS A 397 -10.84 13.69 -29.36
C LYS A 397 -10.12 12.36 -29.53
N LEU A 398 -10.50 11.39 -28.71
CA LEU A 398 -10.02 10.02 -28.78
C LEU A 398 -11.04 9.14 -29.49
N PHE A 399 -10.57 8.28 -30.39
CA PHE A 399 -11.41 7.30 -31.07
C PHE A 399 -11.67 6.11 -30.15
N ASN A 400 -12.93 5.76 -29.97
CA ASN A 400 -13.34 4.56 -29.24
C ASN A 400 -13.57 3.41 -30.25
N PRO A 401 -12.71 2.39 -30.28
CA PRO A 401 -12.82 1.30 -31.25
C PRO A 401 -14.01 0.37 -30.98
N LEU A 402 -14.59 0.39 -29.76
CA LEU A 402 -15.73 -0.44 -29.41
C LEU A 402 -17.05 0.16 -29.91
N THR A 403 -17.20 1.49 -29.82
CA THR A 403 -18.42 2.19 -30.24
C THR A 403 -18.32 2.76 -31.66
N GLY A 404 -17.10 2.98 -32.17
CA GLY A 404 -16.86 3.68 -33.43
C GLY A 404 -17.01 5.20 -33.33
N ASN A 405 -17.20 5.73 -32.13
CA ASN A 405 -17.38 7.16 -31.86
C ASN A 405 -16.08 7.84 -31.43
N TYR A 406 -16.13 9.17 -31.34
CA TYR A 406 -15.05 9.99 -30.80
C TYR A 406 -15.51 10.68 -29.52
N GLU A 407 -14.72 10.57 -28.46
CA GLU A 407 -14.98 11.19 -27.17
C GLU A 407 -14.01 12.35 -26.92
N SER A 408 -14.51 13.46 -26.39
CA SER A 408 -13.69 14.63 -26.07
C SER A 408 -12.77 14.35 -24.89
N VAL A 409 -11.50 14.75 -24.98
CA VAL A 409 -10.58 14.62 -23.83
C VAL A 409 -11.12 15.38 -22.62
N LEU A 410 -11.71 16.57 -22.83
CA LEU A 410 -12.34 17.34 -21.76
C LEU A 410 -13.48 16.58 -21.06
N ASP A 411 -14.28 15.82 -21.80
CA ASP A 411 -15.37 15.04 -21.22
C ASP A 411 -14.80 13.86 -20.41
N LEU A 412 -13.77 13.22 -20.95
CA LEU A 412 -13.14 12.05 -20.35
C LEU A 412 -12.37 12.35 -19.06
N VAL A 413 -11.61 13.45 -19.00
CA VAL A 413 -10.75 13.77 -17.84
C VAL A 413 -11.29 14.91 -16.99
N GLY A 414 -12.13 15.77 -17.54
CA GLY A 414 -12.67 16.96 -16.89
C GLY A 414 -14.18 16.93 -16.71
N PHE A 415 -14.85 15.82 -17.04
CA PHE A 415 -16.31 15.68 -16.97
C PHE A 415 -17.09 16.73 -17.78
N GLY A 416 -16.44 17.39 -18.75
CA GLY A 416 -17.01 18.47 -19.54
C GLY A 416 -16.84 19.88 -18.93
N ALA A 417 -16.21 20.00 -17.76
CA ALA A 417 -16.02 21.28 -17.07
C ALA A 417 -14.99 22.16 -17.80
N SER A 418 -15.46 23.23 -18.43
CA SER A 418 -14.62 24.16 -19.21
C SER A 418 -13.51 24.82 -18.38
N GLU A 419 -13.74 24.99 -17.09
CA GLU A 419 -12.86 25.57 -16.09
C GLU A 419 -11.57 24.75 -15.91
N VAL A 420 -11.64 23.43 -16.15
CA VAL A 420 -10.49 22.53 -16.08
C VAL A 420 -9.41 22.88 -17.12
N SER A 421 -9.79 23.53 -18.21
CA SER A 421 -8.83 24.02 -19.22
C SER A 421 -7.81 25.04 -18.68
N VAL A 422 -8.12 25.71 -17.57
CA VAL A 422 -7.25 26.68 -16.91
C VAL A 422 -6.13 25.99 -16.11
N ILE A 423 -6.33 24.75 -15.69
CA ILE A 423 -5.35 23.94 -14.91
C ILE A 423 -4.67 22.85 -15.75
N LYS A 424 -4.71 22.97 -17.09
CA LYS A 424 -4.16 21.99 -18.04
C LYS A 424 -2.70 21.59 -17.79
N ASP A 425 -1.87 22.53 -17.31
CA ASP A 425 -0.44 22.27 -17.07
C ASP A 425 -0.24 21.42 -15.80
N MET A 426 -1.17 21.50 -14.84
CA MET A 426 -1.19 20.64 -13.65
C MET A 426 -1.59 19.22 -14.03
N LEU A 427 -2.65 19.07 -14.84
CA LEU A 427 -3.08 17.77 -15.36
C LEU A 427 -1.95 17.08 -16.12
N ALA A 428 -1.30 17.76 -17.07
CA ALA A 428 -0.20 17.18 -17.84
C ALA A 428 0.94 16.65 -16.95
N CYS A 429 1.22 17.29 -15.82
CA CYS A 429 2.17 16.83 -14.82
C CYS A 429 1.66 15.61 -14.03
N ASP A 430 0.41 15.62 -13.58
CA ASP A 430 -0.17 14.51 -12.79
C ASP A 430 -0.29 13.22 -13.62
N TRP A 431 -0.65 13.31 -14.91
CA TRP A 431 -0.68 12.17 -15.83
C TRP A 431 0.71 11.60 -16.18
N TYR A 432 1.77 12.40 -16.03
CA TYR A 432 3.15 11.93 -16.17
C TYR A 432 3.66 11.25 -14.88
N THR A 433 2.96 11.42 -13.75
CA THR A 433 3.55 11.25 -12.42
C THR A 433 2.67 10.43 -11.48
N VAL A 434 2.27 9.22 -11.86
CA VAL A 434 1.86 8.21 -10.86
C VAL A 434 3.03 7.25 -10.63
N ASN A 435 3.67 7.44 -9.47
CA ASN A 435 4.84 6.75 -8.90
C ASN A 435 6.23 7.01 -9.53
N LYS A 436 6.95 7.95 -8.88
CA LYS A 436 8.39 8.22 -8.99
C LYS A 436 9.23 6.94 -9.03
N CYS A 437 9.70 6.55 -10.21
CA CYS A 437 11.05 6.02 -10.33
C CYS A 437 12.00 7.24 -10.37
N HIS A 438 12.86 7.39 -9.35
CA HIS A 438 13.72 8.56 -9.09
C HIS A 438 14.77 8.92 -10.19
N LYS A 439 14.56 8.55 -11.46
CA LYS A 439 15.51 8.76 -12.57
C LYS A 439 15.05 9.70 -13.68
N CYS A 440 13.81 10.18 -13.71
CA CYS A 440 13.32 11.02 -14.82
C CYS A 440 13.29 12.53 -14.56
N ILE A 441 13.91 13.03 -13.49
CA ILE A 441 14.19 14.47 -13.33
C ILE A 441 15.68 14.71 -13.60
N LEU A 442 16.04 14.59 -14.87
CA LEU A 442 17.26 15.19 -15.44
C LEU A 442 16.94 15.52 -16.91
N LEU A 443 16.15 16.58 -17.08
CA LEU A 443 16.30 17.53 -18.17
C LEU A 443 16.33 18.93 -17.56
#